data_AF-A0AAU5YU88-F1
#
_entry.id   AF-A0AAU5YU88-F1
#
_cell.length_a   1.000
_cell.length_b   1.000
_cell.length_c   1.000
_cell.angle_alpha   90.00
_cell.angle_beta   90.00
_cell.angle_gamma   90.00
#
_symmetry.space_group_name_H-M   'P 1'
#
loop_
_entity.id
_entity.type
_entity.pdbx_description
1 polymer ?
#
loop_
_entity_poly.entity_id
_entity_poly.type
_entity_poly.pdbx_seq_one_letter_code
_entity_poly.pdbx_strand_id
1 'polypeptide(L)'
;MANPTRDTTAGRVCNDLRNLARRTSRSTDEIMVEYVLERLLYRMAVSPLGREHVVLKGGLLLAQFGARRMTRDIDILGRSFPGDEPRSSAGSPASPPPGSTTE
;
A
#
# COMPACT_ATOMS: atom_id res chain seq x y z
N MET A 1 -29.25 6.84 -12.45
CA MET A 1 -27.96 6.64 -13.17
C MET A 1 -28.09 5.44 -14.08
N ALA A 2 -27.66 5.54 -15.33
CA ALA A 2 -27.66 4.41 -16.26
C ALA A 2 -26.75 3.27 -15.75
N ASN A 3 -27.15 2.02 -15.98
CA ASN A 3 -26.30 0.88 -15.65
C ASN A 3 -25.14 0.82 -16.65
N PRO A 4 -23.88 0.71 -16.20
CA PRO A 4 -22.75 0.56 -17.11
C PRO A 4 -22.91 -0.72 -17.95
N THR A 5 -22.47 -0.68 -19.21
CA THR A 5 -22.50 -1.86 -20.09
C THR A 5 -21.70 -3.03 -19.48
N ARG A 6 -22.15 -4.27 -19.70
CA ARG A 6 -21.43 -5.48 -19.31
C ARG A 6 -20.34 -5.89 -20.31
N ASP A 7 -20.14 -5.13 -21.38
CA ASP A 7 -19.11 -5.43 -22.40
C ASP A 7 -17.70 -5.21 -21.86
N THR A 8 -17.54 -4.30 -20.90
CA THR A 8 -16.24 -4.00 -20.25
C THR A 8 -16.10 -4.74 -18.92
N THR A 9 -14.86 -5.05 -18.54
CA THR A 9 -14.56 -5.61 -17.21
C THR A 9 -15.03 -4.69 -16.08
N ALA A 10 -14.81 -3.38 -16.22
CA ALA A 10 -15.22 -2.39 -15.23
C ALA A 10 -16.75 -2.37 -15.04
N GLY A 11 -17.50 -2.41 -16.14
CA GLY A 11 -18.96 -2.42 -16.08
C GLY A 11 -19.53 -3.72 -15.51
N ARG A 12 -18.94 -4.88 -15.81
CA ARG A 12 -19.30 -6.15 -15.14
C ARG A 12 -19.09 -6.07 -13.63
N VAL A 13 -17.89 -5.69 -13.20
CA VAL A 13 -17.55 -5.56 -11.77
C VAL A 13 -18.48 -4.57 -11.07
N CYS A 14 -18.72 -3.39 -11.65
CA CYS A 14 -19.60 -2.39 -11.06
C CYS A 14 -21.03 -2.92 -10.86
N ASN A 15 -21.58 -3.58 -11.88
CA ASN A 15 -22.90 -4.19 -11.82
C ASN A 15 -22.97 -5.33 -10.79
N ASP A 16 -21.94 -6.16 -10.71
CA ASP A 16 -21.88 -7.29 -9.78
C ASP A 16 -21.77 -6.82 -8.32
N LEU A 17 -21.02 -5.74 -8.05
CA LEU A 17 -20.95 -5.11 -6.72
C LEU A 17 -22.29 -4.48 -6.32
N ARG A 18 -23.00 -3.82 -7.24
CA ARG A 18 -24.36 -3.30 -6.99
C ARG A 18 -25.38 -4.42 -6.77
N ASN A 19 -25.25 -5.53 -7.48
CA ASN A 19 -26.06 -6.72 -7.25
C ASN A 19 -25.78 -7.29 -5.85
N LEU A 20 -24.50 -7.37 -5.46
CA LEU A 20 -24.09 -7.85 -4.14
C LEU A 20 -24.69 -6.98 -3.02
N ALA A 21 -24.54 -5.66 -3.11
CA ALA A 21 -25.10 -4.71 -2.13
C ALA A 21 -26.60 -4.91 -1.92
N ARG A 22 -27.37 -5.08 -3.01
CA ARG A 22 -28.82 -5.35 -2.95
C ARG A 22 -29.15 -6.69 -2.29
N ARG A 23 -28.41 -7.77 -2.63
CA ARG A 23 -28.65 -9.10 -2.05
C ARG A 23 -28.31 -9.16 -0.56
N THR A 24 -27.33 -8.37 -0.11
CA THR A 24 -26.88 -8.35 1.29
C THR A 24 -27.53 -7.22 2.10
N SER A 25 -28.45 -6.45 1.52
CA SER A 25 -29.04 -5.25 2.15
C SER A 25 -27.99 -4.29 2.74
N ARG A 26 -26.83 -4.15 2.07
CA ARG A 26 -25.73 -3.25 2.47
C ARG A 26 -25.69 -2.03 1.58
N SER A 27 -25.02 -0.97 2.06
CA SER A 27 -24.76 0.20 1.24
C SER A 27 -23.90 -0.17 0.02
N THR A 28 -24.26 0.35 -1.15
CA THR A 28 -23.45 0.16 -2.37
C THR A 28 -22.07 0.77 -2.21
N ASP A 29 -21.98 1.96 -1.61
CA ASP A 29 -20.71 2.66 -1.37
C ASP A 29 -19.79 1.86 -0.45
N GLU A 30 -20.36 1.22 0.58
CA GLU A 30 -19.60 0.39 1.51
C GLU A 30 -19.00 -0.83 0.81
N ILE A 31 -19.79 -1.52 -0.01
CA ILE A 31 -19.32 -2.66 -0.83
C ILE A 31 -18.25 -2.21 -1.84
N MET A 32 -18.41 -1.03 -2.44
CA MET A 32 -17.42 -0.50 -3.40
C MET A 32 -16.09 -0.15 -2.71
N VAL A 33 -16.14 0.50 -1.54
CA VAL A 33 -14.94 0.80 -0.74
C VAL A 33 -14.22 -0.49 -0.35
N GLU A 34 -14.95 -1.47 0.20
CA GLU A 34 -14.40 -2.76 0.61
C GLU A 34 -13.70 -3.46 -0.57
N TYR A 35 -14.36 -3.50 -1.73
CA TYR A 35 -13.78 -4.06 -2.95
C TYR A 35 -12.50 -3.35 -3.40
N VAL A 36 -12.46 -2.02 -3.37
CA VAL A 36 -11.29 -1.25 -3.78
C VAL A 36 -10.11 -1.49 -2.84
N LEU A 37 -10.35 -1.50 -1.53
CA LEU A 37 -9.33 -1.76 -0.51
C LEU A 37 -8.76 -3.18 -0.64
N GLU A 38 -9.62 -4.20 -0.76
CA GLU A 38 -9.19 -5.59 -0.97
C GLU A 38 -8.40 -5.75 -2.27
N ARG A 39 -8.84 -5.11 -3.36
CA ARG A 39 -8.12 -5.17 -4.64
C ARG A 39 -6.78 -4.45 -4.60
N LEU A 40 -6.67 -3.35 -3.86
CA LEU A 40 -5.40 -2.67 -3.64
C LEU A 40 -4.44 -3.54 -2.84
N LEU A 41 -4.91 -4.12 -1.72
CA LEU A 41 -4.16 -5.08 -0.92
C LEU A 41 -3.66 -6.26 -1.75
N TYR A 42 -4.56 -6.85 -2.56
CA TYR A 42 -4.20 -7.95 -3.46
C TYR A 42 -3.08 -7.55 -4.42
N ARG A 43 -3.18 -6.37 -5.07
CA ARG A 43 -2.14 -5.90 -5.99
C ARG A 43 -0.79 -5.69 -5.30
N MET A 44 -0.78 -5.17 -4.08
CA MET A 44 0.46 -5.02 -3.30
C MET A 44 1.02 -6.38 -2.89
N ALA A 45 0.19 -7.32 -2.47
CA ALA A 45 0.61 -8.64 -2.03
C ALA A 45 1.21 -9.50 -3.17
N VAL A 46 0.72 -9.34 -4.41
CA VAL A 46 1.29 -10.07 -5.56
C VAL A 46 2.50 -9.36 -6.17
N SER A 47 2.63 -8.04 -5.98
CA SER A 47 3.78 -7.26 -6.44
C SER A 47 5.06 -7.65 -5.68
N PRO A 48 6.19 -7.89 -6.38
CA PRO A 48 7.49 -8.10 -5.72
C PRO A 48 7.87 -6.94 -4.80
N LEU A 49 7.76 -5.70 -5.30
CA LEU A 49 8.07 -4.48 -4.54
C LEU A 49 7.13 -4.32 -3.33
N GLY A 50 5.85 -4.68 -3.50
CA GLY A 50 4.90 -4.63 -2.39
C GLY A 50 5.26 -5.62 -1.29
N ARG A 51 5.63 -6.85 -1.64
CA ARG A 51 6.07 -7.84 -0.64
C ARG A 51 7.35 -7.45 0.08
N GLU A 52 8.28 -6.83 -0.62
CA GLU A 52 9.57 -6.44 -0.07
C GLU A 52 9.44 -5.21 0.84
N HIS A 53 8.72 -4.18 0.36
CA HIS A 53 8.79 -2.84 0.95
C HIS A 53 7.54 -2.40 1.72
N VAL A 54 6.42 -3.12 1.63
CA VAL A 54 5.15 -2.71 2.24
C VAL A 54 4.75 -3.64 3.38
N VAL A 55 4.37 -3.04 4.51
CA VAL A 55 3.77 -3.74 5.66
C VAL A 55 2.41 -3.13 5.96
N LEU A 56 1.35 -3.95 5.90
CA LEU A 56 -0.01 -3.55 6.26
C LEU A 56 -0.12 -3.30 7.77
N LYS A 57 -0.83 -2.23 8.14
CA LYS A 57 -1.09 -1.83 9.53
C LYS A 57 -2.52 -1.35 9.71
N GLY A 58 -2.81 -0.82 10.90
CA GLY A 58 -4.00 -0.01 11.17
C GLY A 58 -5.33 -0.77 11.08
N GLY A 59 -6.40 -0.04 10.77
CA GLY A 59 -7.78 -0.55 10.85
C GLY A 59 -8.06 -1.70 9.88
N LEU A 60 -7.45 -1.68 8.69
CA LEU A 60 -7.63 -2.74 7.69
C LEU A 60 -6.93 -4.04 8.09
N LEU A 61 -5.79 -3.97 8.80
CA LEU A 61 -5.18 -5.15 9.44
C LEU A 61 -6.12 -5.73 10.51
N LEU A 62 -6.65 -4.88 11.38
CA LEU A 62 -7.56 -5.32 12.46
C LEU A 62 -8.88 -5.91 11.94
N ALA A 63 -9.37 -5.40 10.81
CA ALA A 63 -10.55 -5.93 10.13
C ALA A 63 -10.39 -7.42 9.75
N GLN A 64 -9.18 -7.86 9.43
CA GLN A 64 -8.88 -9.27 9.14
C GLN A 64 -9.02 -10.19 10.36
N PHE A 65 -8.91 -9.63 11.57
CA PHE A 65 -9.07 -10.36 12.84
C PHE A 65 -10.49 -10.23 13.43
N GLY A 66 -11.47 -9.78 12.65
CA GLY A 66 -12.86 -9.64 13.09
C GLY A 66 -13.15 -8.37 13.89
N ALA A 67 -12.16 -7.52 14.16
CA ALA A 67 -12.34 -6.21 14.80
C ALA A 67 -12.76 -5.15 13.76
N ARG A 68 -13.84 -5.43 13.04
CA ARG A 68 -14.21 -4.71 11.82
C ARG A 68 -15.06 -3.47 12.15
N ARG A 69 -14.47 -2.28 12.03
CA ARG A 69 -15.20 -1.03 11.75
C ARG A 69 -15.10 -0.72 10.27
N MET A 70 -16.07 0.00 9.72
CA MET A 70 -15.94 0.56 8.38
C MET A 70 -14.68 1.44 8.34
N THR A 71 -13.69 1.05 7.55
CA THR A 71 -12.48 1.84 7.28
C THR A 71 -12.46 2.21 5.80
N ARG A 72 -12.20 3.48 5.50
CA ARG A 72 -11.93 3.95 4.13
C ARG A 72 -10.43 4.09 3.87
N ASP A 73 -9.65 4.02 4.95
CA ASP A 73 -8.22 4.27 4.94
C ASP A 73 -7.44 2.95 4.88
N ILE A 74 -6.23 3.05 4.33
CA ILE A 74 -5.25 1.97 4.27
C ILE A 74 -3.93 2.46 4.85
N ASP A 75 -3.56 1.92 6.01
CA ASP A 75 -2.32 2.27 6.68
C ASP A 75 -1.20 1.32 6.27
N ILE A 76 -0.11 1.87 5.74
CA ILE A 76 1.05 1.13 5.25
C ILE A 76 2.32 1.72 5.86
N LEU A 77 3.20 0.83 6.34
CA LEU A 77 4.59 1.20 6.61
C LEU A 77 5.47 0.80 5.43
N GLY A 78 6.28 1.75 4.97
CA GLY A 78 7.38 1.49 4.06
C GLY A 78 8.62 0.97 4.78
N ARG A 79 9.25 -0.07 4.24
CA ARG A 79 10.47 -0.70 4.79
C ARG A 79 11.49 -0.89 3.68
N SER A 80 12.76 -0.62 3.98
CA SER A 80 13.87 -0.83 3.05
C SER A 80 13.70 -0.11 1.71
N PHE A 81 12.97 1.00 1.68
CA PHE A 81 13.04 1.89 0.54
C PHE A 81 14.46 2.46 0.48
N PRO A 82 15.14 2.41 -0.67
CA PRO A 82 16.39 3.13 -0.84
C PRO A 82 16.09 4.59 -0.51
N GLY A 83 16.69 5.11 0.57
CA GLY A 83 16.65 6.54 0.80
C GLY A 83 17.43 7.21 -0.32
N ASP A 84 16.84 8.20 -0.98
CA ASP A 84 17.58 9.18 -1.79
C ASP A 84 18.40 10.12 -0.89
N GLU A 85 18.97 9.62 0.21
CA GLU A 85 20.00 10.39 0.90
C GLU A 85 21.21 10.39 -0.04
N PRO A 86 21.61 11.55 -0.59
CA PRO A 86 22.93 11.64 -1.20
C PRO A 86 23.88 11.20 -0.10
N ARG A 87 24.51 10.06 -0.30
CA ARG A 87 25.55 9.53 0.57
C ARG A 87 26.63 10.61 0.58
N SER A 88 26.55 11.54 1.54
CA SER A 88 27.55 12.58 1.71
C SER A 88 28.86 11.84 1.83
N SER A 89 29.68 11.95 0.80
CA SER A 89 31.06 11.51 0.77
C SER A 89 31.88 12.44 1.68
N ALA A 90 31.51 12.52 2.94
CA ALA A 90 32.33 13.10 4.00
C ALA A 90 33.25 11.99 4.51
N GLY A 91 34.17 11.60 3.64
CA GLY A 91 35.28 10.70 3.93
C GLY A 91 36.47 11.14 3.10
N SER A 92 36.87 12.40 3.26
CA SER A 92 38.16 12.91 2.76
C SER A 92 39.27 12.00 3.30
N PRO A 93 40.25 11.56 2.50
CA PRO A 93 41.35 10.77 3.01
C PRO A 93 42.09 11.60 4.07
N ALA A 94 42.27 11.01 5.25
CA ALA A 94 43.02 11.63 6.34
C ALA A 94 44.40 12.05 5.84
N SER A 95 44.70 13.35 5.89
CA SER A 95 46.05 13.86 5.72
C SER A 95 46.99 13.19 6.73
N PRO A 96 48.21 12.80 6.34
CA PRO A 96 49.16 12.21 7.29
C PRO A 96 49.57 13.25 8.35
N PRO A 97 49.85 12.83 9.59
CA PRO A 97 50.20 13.73 10.68
C PRO A 97 51.55 14.43 10.42
N PRO A 98 51.73 15.68 10.88
CA PRO A 98 52.98 16.40 10.71
C PRO A 98 54.02 15.97 11.75
N GLY A 99 55.18 15.52 11.27
CA GLY A 99 56.47 15.68 11.94
C GLY A 99 56.90 14.59 12.93
N SER A 100 57.98 13.88 12.59
CA SER A 100 58.99 13.49 13.57
C SER A 100 60.38 13.74 12.96
N THR A 101 60.99 14.85 13.34
CA THR A 101 62.42 15.07 13.24
C THR A 101 63.11 14.02 14.11
N THR A 102 63.99 13.20 13.55
CA THR A 102 65.05 12.53 14.32
C THR A 102 66.25 12.28 13.40
N GLU A 103 67.34 12.97 13.75
CA GLU A 103 68.75 12.88 13.35
C GLU A 103 69.20 13.13 11.90
#